data_AF-A0A934ZVP1-F1
#
_entry.id   AF-A0A934ZVP1-F1
#
_cell.length_a   1.000
_cell.length_b   1.000
_cell.length_c   1.000
_cell.angle_alpha   90.00
_cell.angle_beta   90.00
_cell.angle_gamma   90.00
#
_symmetry.space_group_name_H-M   'P 1'
#
loop_
_entity.id
_entity.type
_entity.pdbx_description
1 polymer ?
#
loop_
_entity_poly.entity_id
_entity_poly.type
_entity_poly.pdbx_seq_one_letter_code
_entity_poly.pdbx_strand_id
1 'polypeptide(L)'
;MARRHRRKETAEMNITAFMNLMVILVPFLLITAVFSRLTILQLNLPGEATPTTEQTDEDTFEVIVRKDQLQVVTRRTGLLKAIPNAPAGYDVVALTDFLKQLKARFPEKTDATLLVEAETSYDTVVQIMDSLRAYTVVEDGKPRMAELFPDISIGDAPT
;
A
#
# COMPACT_ATOMS: atom_id res chain seq x y z
N MET A 1 31.40 -42.75 67.93
CA MET A 1 31.60 -41.75 66.87
C MET A 1 31.27 -42.38 65.53
N ALA A 2 30.10 -42.11 64.96
CA ALA A 2 29.70 -42.65 63.66
C ALA A 2 29.67 -41.50 62.64
N ARG A 3 30.66 -41.48 61.74
CA ARG A 3 30.83 -40.45 60.72
C ARG A 3 29.83 -40.73 59.59
N ARG A 4 28.72 -39.99 59.57
CA ARG A 4 27.64 -40.12 58.58
C ARG A 4 28.11 -39.61 57.22
N HIS A 5 28.19 -40.52 56.24
CA HIS A 5 28.52 -40.23 54.85
C HIS A 5 27.39 -39.38 54.22
N ARG A 6 27.70 -38.18 53.73
CA ARG A 6 26.78 -37.32 53.00
C ARG A 6 26.71 -37.79 51.56
N ARG A 7 25.58 -38.37 51.16
CA ARG A 7 25.28 -38.82 49.80
C ARG A 7 25.22 -37.60 48.87
N LYS A 8 26.02 -37.60 47.81
CA LYS A 8 26.06 -36.58 46.77
C LYS A 8 24.96 -36.93 45.77
N GLU A 9 23.84 -36.23 45.83
CA GLU A 9 22.79 -36.38 44.81
C GLU A 9 23.28 -35.75 43.51
N THR A 10 23.44 -36.59 42.49
CA THR A 10 23.62 -36.19 41.10
C THR A 10 22.37 -35.42 40.66
N ALA A 11 22.54 -34.16 40.31
CA ALA A 11 21.47 -33.35 39.73
C ALA A 11 21.10 -33.94 38.37
N GLU A 12 20.07 -34.78 38.34
CA GLU A 12 19.42 -35.19 37.10
C GLU A 12 18.81 -33.93 36.49
N MET A 13 19.33 -33.48 35.33
CA MET A 13 18.73 -32.36 34.63
C MET A 13 17.25 -32.68 34.40
N ASN A 14 16.36 -31.80 34.85
CA ASN A 14 14.92 -31.97 34.69
C ASN A 14 14.56 -31.88 33.19
N ILE A 15 14.65 -33.01 32.47
CA ILE A 15 14.41 -33.08 31.02
C ILE A 15 13.01 -32.55 30.70
N THR A 16 12.02 -32.85 31.56
CA THR A 16 10.66 -32.29 31.46
C THR A 16 10.64 -30.78 31.54
N ALA A 17 11.43 -30.16 32.43
CA ALA A 17 11.51 -28.71 32.53
C ALA A 17 12.14 -28.08 31.27
N PHE A 18 13.14 -28.74 30.69
CA PHE A 18 13.78 -28.29 29.46
C PHE A 18 12.87 -28.45 28.23
N MET A 19 12.13 -29.56 28.13
CA MET A 19 11.13 -29.76 27.09
C MET A 19 10.02 -28.70 27.17
N ASN A 20 9.53 -28.40 28.37
CA ASN A 20 8.54 -27.34 28.58
C ASN A 20 9.07 -25.97 28.15
N LEU A 21 10.37 -25.71 28.36
CA LEU A 21 11.03 -24.49 27.91
C LEU A 21 11.12 -24.42 26.37
N MET A 22 11.42 -25.52 25.68
CA MET A 22 11.45 -25.51 24.21
C MET A 22 10.05 -25.36 23.60
N VAL A 23 9.05 -26.04 24.16
CA VAL A 23 7.67 -26.02 23.67
C VAL A 23 7.03 -24.64 23.82
N ILE A 24 7.34 -23.87 24.87
CA ILE A 24 6.80 -22.52 25.05
C ILE A 24 7.43 -21.48 24.11
N LEU A 25 8.65 -21.74 23.62
CA LEU A 25 9.35 -20.81 22.72
C LEU A 25 8.75 -20.79 21.30
N VAL A 26 8.25 -21.93 20.80
CA VAL A 26 7.67 -22.02 19.45
C VAL A 26 6.45 -21.09 19.27
N PRO A 27 5.39 -21.16 20.09
CA PRO A 27 4.25 -20.24 19.96
C PRO A 27 4.63 -18.79 20.29
N PHE A 28 5.59 -18.55 21.19
CA PHE A 28 6.08 -17.21 21.49
C PHE A 28 6.75 -16.56 20.27
N LEU A 29 7.67 -17.29 19.62
CA LEU A 29 8.34 -16.83 18.40
C LEU A 29 7.35 -16.63 17.25
N LEU A 30 6.38 -17.54 17.10
CA LEU A 30 5.33 -17.40 16.10
C LEU A 30 4.50 -16.12 16.34
N ILE A 31 4.04 -15.84 17.56
CA ILE A 31 3.30 -14.61 17.89
C ILE A 31 4.13 -13.35 17.58
N THR A 32 5.44 -13.35 17.88
CA THR A 32 6.32 -12.22 17.53
C THR A 32 6.54 -12.06 16.02
N ALA A 33 6.51 -13.16 15.25
CA ALA A 33 6.70 -13.13 13.81
C ALA A 33 5.46 -12.60 13.06
N VAL A 34 4.26 -12.68 13.64
CA VAL A 34 3.02 -12.19 13.01
C VAL A 34 2.76 -10.69 13.25
N PHE A 35 3.75 -9.91 13.70
CA PHE A 35 3.54 -8.50 13.99
C PHE A 35 3.56 -7.59 12.75
N SER A 36 2.46 -6.84 12.67
CA SER A 36 1.97 -5.86 11.70
C SER A 36 2.99 -4.87 11.11
N ARG A 37 2.74 -4.49 9.84
CA ARG A 37 3.37 -3.35 9.15
C ARG A 37 2.85 -2.05 9.78
N LEU A 38 3.74 -1.27 10.41
CA LEU A 38 3.45 0.11 10.85
C LEU A 38 4.01 1.08 9.81
N THR A 39 3.14 1.81 9.09
CA THR A 39 3.55 2.89 8.19
C THR A 39 3.62 4.22 8.94
N ILE A 40 4.79 4.87 8.91
CA ILE A 40 5.01 6.21 9.47
C ILE A 40 4.95 7.20 8.32
N LEU A 41 4.01 8.14 8.37
CA LEU A 41 3.90 9.24 7.41
C LEU A 41 4.88 10.35 7.79
N GLN A 42 5.92 10.58 6.98
CA GLN A 42 6.77 11.76 7.08
C GLN A 42 6.51 12.71 5.91
N LEU A 43 6.04 13.91 6.25
CA LEU A 43 5.82 15.02 5.33
C LEU A 43 7.16 15.75 5.12
N ASN A 44 7.82 15.53 3.98
CA ASN A 44 9.04 16.26 3.62
C ASN A 44 8.65 17.61 2.99
N LEU A 45 8.75 18.70 3.76
CA LEU A 45 8.82 20.05 3.21
C LEU A 45 10.30 20.34 2.86
N PRO A 46 10.60 21.02 1.73
CA PRO A 46 11.97 21.34 1.36
C PRO A 46 12.53 22.39 2.32
N GLY A 47 13.30 21.94 3.31
CA GLY A 47 13.95 22.75 4.32
C GLY A 47 14.86 21.89 5.18
N GLU A 48 16.13 21.84 4.79
CA GLU A 48 17.29 21.30 5.50
C GLU A 48 17.33 19.80 5.80
N ALA A 49 18.39 19.19 5.30
CA ALA A 49 18.64 17.75 5.28
C ALA A 49 18.71 17.11 6.66
N THR A 50 17.94 16.04 6.85
CA THR A 50 18.31 14.93 7.75
C THR A 50 17.95 13.62 7.04
N PRO A 51 18.84 12.62 6.94
CA PRO A 51 18.54 11.39 6.20
C PRO A 51 17.69 10.49 7.09
N THR A 52 16.39 10.36 6.79
CA THR A 52 15.52 9.36 7.42
C THR A 52 14.74 8.62 6.34
N THR A 53 15.15 7.37 6.15
CA THR A 53 14.41 6.20 5.61
C THR A 53 13.58 6.41 4.33
N GLU A 54 14.27 6.34 3.19
CA GLU A 54 13.80 6.56 1.80
C GLU A 54 12.95 5.42 1.18
N GLN A 55 11.90 4.89 1.81
CA GLN A 55 11.15 3.78 1.20
C GLN A 55 9.62 3.85 1.39
N THR A 56 8.90 4.86 0.84
CA THR A 56 7.47 4.70 0.48
C THR A 56 6.89 5.73 -0.53
N ASP A 57 7.63 6.77 -0.95
CA ASP A 57 7.07 7.79 -1.88
C ASP A 57 7.23 7.41 -3.38
N GLU A 58 8.06 6.40 -3.67
CA GLU A 58 8.41 6.04 -5.05
C GLU A 58 7.33 5.27 -5.82
N ASP A 59 6.36 4.66 -5.12
CA ASP A 59 5.33 3.80 -5.72
C ASP A 59 3.93 4.43 -5.72
N THR A 60 3.79 5.73 -5.40
CA THR A 60 2.51 6.45 -5.53
C THR A 60 2.12 6.54 -7.00
N PHE A 61 0.86 6.24 -7.29
CA PHE A 61 0.30 6.38 -8.64
C PHE A 61 -0.21 7.80 -8.81
N GLU A 62 0.30 8.48 -9.82
CA GLU A 62 -0.12 9.83 -10.16
C GLU A 62 -0.88 9.77 -11.49
N VAL A 63 -2.08 10.34 -11.51
CA VAL A 63 -2.90 10.49 -12.71
C VAL A 63 -2.86 11.95 -13.10
N ILE A 64 -2.20 12.24 -14.21
CA ILE A 64 -2.05 13.59 -14.75
C ILE A 64 -3.16 13.81 -15.79
N VAL A 65 -3.92 14.88 -15.60
CA VAL A 65 -4.95 15.34 -16.52
C VAL A 65 -4.36 16.44 -17.39
N ARG A 66 -4.10 16.11 -18.67
CA ARG A 66 -3.64 17.06 -19.68
C ARG A 66 -4.73 17.33 -20.69
N LYS A 67 -4.72 18.51 -21.29
CA LYS A 67 -5.74 18.90 -22.29
C LYS A 67 -6.05 17.86 -23.37
N ASP A 68 -5.05 17.10 -23.82
CA ASP A 68 -5.12 16.13 -24.93
C ASP A 68 -5.21 14.65 -24.48
N GLN A 69 -4.86 14.35 -23.23
CA GLN A 69 -4.70 12.98 -22.76
C GLN A 69 -4.70 12.86 -21.23
N LEU A 70 -5.02 11.67 -20.74
CA LEU A 70 -4.72 11.25 -19.37
C LEU A 70 -3.40 10.49 -19.34
N GLN A 71 -2.61 10.70 -18.31
CA GLN A 71 -1.37 9.95 -18.09
C GLN A 71 -1.39 9.31 -16.72
N VAL A 72 -1.06 8.03 -16.64
CA VAL A 72 -0.79 7.35 -15.38
C VAL A 72 0.71 7.19 -15.27
N VAL A 73 1.27 7.75 -14.21
CA VAL A 73 2.71 7.78 -13.95
C VAL A 73 3.00 7.30 -12.54
N THR A 74 4.25 6.98 -12.28
CA THR A 74 4.76 6.75 -10.93
C THR A 74 6.17 7.30 -10.83
N ARG A 75 6.55 7.77 -9.64
CA ARG A 75 7.85 8.44 -9.43
C ARG A 75 9.03 7.53 -9.75
N ARG A 76 8.90 6.22 -9.53
CA ARG A 76 9.97 5.24 -9.79
C ARG A 76 10.21 4.90 -11.26
N THR A 77 9.14 4.74 -12.05
CA THR A 77 9.23 4.22 -13.43
C THR A 77 8.83 5.22 -14.50
N GLY A 78 8.30 6.38 -14.11
CA GLY A 78 7.81 7.40 -15.02
C GLY A 78 6.47 7.02 -15.63
N LEU A 79 6.30 7.28 -16.93
CA LEU A 79 5.04 7.07 -17.64
C LEU A 79 4.70 5.58 -17.75
N LEU A 80 3.64 5.16 -17.06
CA LEU A 80 3.10 3.80 -17.14
C LEU A 80 2.15 3.64 -18.33
N LYS A 81 1.28 4.64 -18.53
CA LYS A 81 0.29 4.63 -19.60
C LYS A 81 -0.11 6.05 -20.00
N ALA A 82 -0.09 6.33 -21.30
CA ALA A 82 -0.79 7.48 -21.88
C ALA A 82 -2.11 7.01 -22.49
N ILE A 83 -3.17 7.78 -22.25
CA ILE A 83 -4.54 7.51 -22.65
C ILE A 83 -5.05 8.73 -23.41
N PRO A 84 -5.07 8.70 -24.75
CA PRO A 84 -5.62 9.79 -25.54
C PRO A 84 -7.09 10.04 -25.23
N ASN A 85 -7.54 11.26 -25.46
CA ASN A 85 -8.97 11.58 -25.35
C ASN A 85 -9.82 10.77 -26.34
N ALA A 86 -11.01 10.39 -25.89
CA ALA A 86 -12.09 9.87 -26.71
C ALA A 86 -12.80 11.01 -27.47
N PRO A 87 -13.64 10.72 -28.49
CA PRO A 87 -14.38 11.74 -29.22
C PRO A 87 -15.29 12.63 -28.34
N ALA A 88 -15.69 12.13 -27.17
CA ALA A 88 -16.55 12.83 -26.21
C ALA A 88 -15.78 13.51 -25.06
N GLY A 89 -14.45 13.53 -25.10
CA GLY A 89 -13.60 14.09 -24.04
C GLY A 89 -12.65 13.05 -23.46
N TYR A 90 -12.29 13.18 -22.18
CA TYR A 90 -11.38 12.26 -21.50
C TYR A 90 -11.88 10.81 -21.53
N ASP A 91 -11.02 9.86 -21.91
CA ASP A 91 -11.36 8.44 -21.92
C ASP A 91 -11.23 7.82 -20.52
N VAL A 92 -12.24 8.12 -19.70
CA VAL A 92 -12.34 7.63 -18.32
C VAL A 92 -12.50 6.11 -18.28
N VAL A 93 -13.10 5.50 -19.31
CA VAL A 93 -13.28 4.04 -19.38
C VAL A 93 -11.92 3.36 -19.52
N ALA A 94 -11.09 3.82 -20.46
CA ALA A 94 -9.74 3.30 -20.64
C ALA A 94 -8.87 3.54 -19.39
N LEU A 95 -9.06 4.67 -18.70
CA LEU A 95 -8.40 4.94 -17.41
C LEU A 95 -8.79 3.90 -16.37
N THR A 96 -10.09 3.70 -16.12
CA THR A 96 -10.59 2.73 -15.13
C THR A 96 -10.11 1.31 -15.44
N ASP A 97 -10.11 0.90 -16.70
CA ASP A 97 -9.62 -0.43 -17.09
C ASP A 97 -8.13 -0.62 -16.86
N PHE A 98 -7.32 0.43 -17.06
CA PHE A 98 -5.91 0.38 -16.69
C PHE A 98 -5.71 0.34 -15.17
N LEU A 99 -6.46 1.15 -14.42
CA LEU A 99 -6.41 1.16 -12.95
C LEU A 99 -6.83 -0.18 -12.34
N LYS A 100 -7.79 -0.89 -12.93
CA LYS A 100 -8.16 -2.25 -12.52
C LYS A 100 -6.99 -3.23 -12.64
N GLN A 101 -6.23 -3.16 -13.73
CA GLN A 101 -5.02 -3.98 -13.91
C GLN A 101 -3.95 -3.62 -12.88
N LEU A 102 -3.85 -2.35 -12.54
CA LEU A 102 -2.91 -1.85 -11.55
C LEU A 102 -3.30 -2.31 -10.13
N LYS A 103 -4.57 -2.17 -9.74
CA LYS A 103 -5.10 -2.67 -8.46
C LYS A 103 -4.94 -4.19 -8.32
N ALA A 104 -5.09 -4.95 -9.41
CA ALA A 104 -4.83 -6.39 -9.40
C ALA A 104 -3.36 -6.74 -9.10
N ARG A 105 -2.42 -5.88 -9.50
CA ARG A 105 -0.98 -6.03 -9.21
C ARG A 105 -0.60 -5.51 -7.83
N PHE A 106 -1.33 -4.52 -7.32
CA PHE A 106 -1.10 -3.88 -6.03
C PHE A 106 -2.40 -3.86 -5.17
N PRO A 107 -2.87 -5.01 -4.66
CA PRO A 107 -4.19 -5.11 -4.02
C PRO A 107 -4.34 -4.26 -2.76
N GLU A 108 -3.26 -4.17 -1.99
CA GLU A 108 -3.19 -3.45 -0.71
C GLU A 108 -3.06 -1.92 -0.88
N LYS A 109 -2.82 -1.45 -2.10
CA LYS A 109 -2.60 -0.02 -2.35
C LYS A 109 -3.94 0.70 -2.50
N THR A 110 -4.13 1.78 -1.76
CA THR A 110 -5.37 2.56 -1.73
C THR A 110 -5.17 4.01 -2.13
N ASP A 111 -3.92 4.47 -2.19
CA ASP A 111 -3.56 5.85 -2.48
C ASP A 111 -3.32 6.09 -3.98
N ALA A 112 -3.76 7.27 -4.44
CA ALA A 112 -3.44 7.83 -5.74
C ALA A 112 -3.47 9.37 -5.70
N THR A 113 -2.70 10.02 -6.55
CA THR A 113 -2.68 11.48 -6.67
C THR A 113 -3.24 11.89 -8.02
N LEU A 114 -4.23 12.78 -8.04
CA LEU A 114 -4.76 13.41 -9.22
C LEU A 114 -4.05 14.75 -9.44
N LEU A 115 -3.28 14.87 -10.52
CA LEU A 115 -2.57 16.08 -10.90
C LEU A 115 -3.30 16.73 -12.07
N VAL A 116 -3.74 17.98 -11.91
CA VAL A 116 -4.60 18.66 -12.90
C VAL A 116 -3.93 19.90 -13.47
N GLU A 117 -4.10 20.14 -14.77
CA GLU A 117 -3.72 21.41 -15.39
C GLU A 117 -4.74 22.51 -15.03
N ALA A 118 -4.29 23.77 -14.96
CA ALA A 118 -5.10 24.91 -14.51
C ALA A 118 -6.37 25.17 -15.36
N GLU A 119 -6.40 24.75 -16.62
CA GLU A 119 -7.56 24.90 -17.51
C GLU A 119 -8.61 23.79 -17.35
N THR A 120 -8.40 22.82 -16.44
CA THR A 120 -9.31 21.68 -16.27
C THR A 120 -10.59 22.09 -15.54
N SER A 121 -11.75 21.73 -16.10
CA SER A 121 -13.04 22.06 -15.48
C SER A 121 -13.27 21.28 -14.19
N TYR A 122 -13.93 21.88 -13.21
CA TYR A 122 -14.24 21.23 -11.93
C TYR A 122 -15.02 19.92 -12.11
N ASP A 123 -15.98 19.89 -13.03
CA ASP A 123 -16.78 18.70 -13.34
C ASP A 123 -15.90 17.54 -13.82
N THR A 124 -14.95 17.84 -14.71
CA THR A 124 -13.96 16.87 -15.17
C THR A 124 -13.10 16.32 -14.02
N VAL A 125 -12.64 17.18 -13.12
CA VAL A 125 -11.85 16.76 -11.96
C VAL A 125 -12.65 15.79 -11.09
N VAL A 126 -13.91 16.10 -10.81
CA VAL A 126 -14.78 15.22 -10.00
C VAL A 126 -15.04 13.90 -10.71
N GLN A 127 -15.33 13.92 -12.02
CA GLN A 127 -15.57 12.70 -12.79
C GLN A 127 -14.35 11.76 -12.79
N ILE A 128 -13.15 12.31 -12.99
CA ILE A 128 -11.91 11.54 -12.95
C ILE A 128 -11.65 11.04 -11.53
N MET A 129 -11.86 11.88 -10.51
CA MET A 129 -11.72 11.48 -9.11
C MET A 129 -12.64 10.31 -8.75
N ASP A 130 -13.90 10.32 -9.18
CA ASP A 130 -14.83 9.22 -8.91
C ASP A 130 -14.37 7.91 -9.60
N SER A 131 -13.83 8.02 -10.82
CA SER A 131 -13.29 6.88 -11.57
C SER A 131 -12.04 6.26 -10.95
N LEU A 132 -11.30 7.04 -10.15
CA LEU A 132 -10.12 6.60 -9.41
C LEU A 132 -10.49 5.85 -8.13
N ARG A 133 -11.63 6.18 -7.50
CA ARG A 133 -12.04 5.58 -6.22
C ARG A 133 -12.58 4.17 -6.37
N ALA A 134 -13.47 3.97 -7.33
CA ALA A 134 -14.22 2.72 -7.45
C ALA A 134 -14.76 2.52 -8.87
N TYR A 135 -15.13 1.28 -9.18
CA TYR A 135 -15.83 0.92 -10.40
C TYR A 135 -17.01 0.02 -10.08
N THR A 136 -18.01 0.02 -10.97
CA THR A 136 -19.15 -0.91 -10.84
C THR A 136 -18.80 -2.24 -11.48
N VAL A 137 -18.97 -3.32 -10.72
CA VAL A 137 -18.88 -4.70 -11.18
C VAL A 137 -20.23 -5.40 -11.00
N VAL A 138 -20.61 -6.25 -11.94
CA VAL A 138 -21.82 -7.07 -11.80
C VAL A 138 -21.40 -8.43 -11.28
N GLU A 139 -21.82 -8.75 -10.05
CA GLU A 139 -21.54 -10.03 -9.40
C GLU A 139 -22.87 -10.62 -8.94
N ASP A 140 -23.15 -11.87 -9.34
CA ASP A 140 -24.45 -12.53 -9.15
C ASP A 140 -25.65 -11.76 -9.74
N GLY A 141 -25.43 -11.07 -10.86
CA GLY A 141 -26.46 -10.26 -11.53
C GLY A 141 -26.84 -8.97 -10.78
N LYS A 142 -26.13 -8.61 -9.70
CA LYS A 142 -26.33 -7.37 -8.95
C LYS A 142 -25.14 -6.44 -9.14
N PRO A 143 -25.36 -5.13 -9.38
CA PRO A 143 -24.27 -4.17 -9.38
C PRO A 143 -23.70 -4.03 -7.97
N ARG A 144 -22.39 -4.15 -7.85
CA ARG A 144 -21.62 -3.84 -6.64
C ARG A 144 -20.53 -2.85 -6.99
N MET A 145 -20.18 -1.98 -6.04
CA MET A 145 -19.02 -1.11 -6.17
C MET A 145 -17.79 -1.87 -5.70
N ALA A 146 -16.78 -1.96 -6.56
CA ALA A 146 -15.46 -2.49 -6.25
C ALA A 146 -14.47 -1.34 -6.13
N GLU A 147 -13.62 -1.41 -5.12
CA GLU A 147 -12.64 -0.36 -4.81
C GLU A 147 -11.44 -0.37 -5.77
N LEU A 148 -10.94 0.83 -6.08
CA LEU A 148 -9.65 1.07 -6.71
C LEU A 148 -8.72 1.80 -5.73
N PHE A 149 -8.60 3.12 -5.83
CA PHE A 149 -7.72 3.95 -5.01
C PHE A 149 -8.56 5.01 -4.30
N PRO A 150 -9.18 4.69 -3.15
CA PRO A 150 -10.10 5.61 -2.47
C PRO A 150 -9.39 6.83 -1.85
N ASP A 151 -8.13 6.68 -1.47
CA ASP A 151 -7.34 7.71 -0.79
C ASP A 151 -6.71 8.66 -1.83
N ILE A 152 -7.52 9.54 -2.38
CA ILE A 152 -7.12 10.45 -3.46
C ILE A 152 -6.63 11.79 -2.91
N SER A 153 -5.41 12.16 -3.30
CA SER A 153 -4.89 13.53 -3.15
C SER A 153 -5.01 14.31 -4.45
N ILE A 154 -5.14 15.64 -4.40
CA ILE A 154 -5.20 16.50 -5.59
C ILE A 154 -4.03 17.48 -5.56
N GLY A 155 -3.39 17.70 -6.71
CA GLY A 155 -2.33 18.69 -6.87
C GLY A 155 -2.27 19.26 -8.29
N ASP A 156 -1.33 20.17 -8.51
CA ASP A 156 -1.11 20.79 -9.81
C ASP A 156 -0.24 19.91 -10.70
N ALA A 157 -0.62 19.78 -11.97
CA ALA A 157 0.19 19.08 -12.96
C ALA A 157 1.50 19.83 -13.24
N PRO A 158 2.64 19.13 -13.32
CA PRO A 158 3.90 19.76 -13.73
C PRO A 158 3.79 20.26 -15.18
N THR A 159 4.22 21.51 -15.37
CA THR A 159 4.29 22.22 -16.66
C THR A 159 5.30 21.62 -17.61
#